data_AF-A0AAV1G7R9-F1
#
_entry.id   AF-A0AAV1G7R9-F1
#
_cell.length_a   1.000
_cell.length_b   1.000
_cell.length_c   1.000
_cell.angle_alpha   90.00
_cell.angle_beta   90.00
_cell.angle_gamma   90.00
#
_symmetry.space_group_name_H-M   'P 1'
#
loop_
_entity.id
_entity.type
_entity.pdbx_description
1 polymer ?
#
loop_
_entity_poly.entity_id
_entity_poly.type
_entity_poly.pdbx_seq_one_letter_code
_entity_poly.pdbx_strand_id
1 'polypeptide(L)'
;MRAAALLTATKLSLCSSSADVMIAHRRSMSSPRLGVVRDSMLINPRLIQAPLGKSMSRGLSLPGPDFTYGTTSSSIRGGGMAEVLSSWKVQPSREDSAPHRTLVPHFVSLNRDAVKSGVVTSKELSQYRAQRAEAMSQSHAPRKKDTLASRRLVVPDITFGVPNRPSTPLEDLLSHQYGRRWLDQQLSRSQNCIQQQQKLQRIKSKDNRTSLLRRSKPLPVTQTPFKLPRFAQVGPALDTFRDQEARQRAFKTHQSDSVSRRGVQGLGTYSLD
;
A
#
# COMPACT_ATOMS: atom_id res chain seq x y z
N MET A 1 25.99 23.72 -44.55
CA MET A 1 26.69 23.60 -43.26
C MET A 1 25.68 23.29 -42.16
N ARG A 2 26.03 22.35 -41.28
CA ARG A 2 25.19 21.76 -40.23
C ARG A 2 24.84 22.77 -39.13
N ALA A 3 23.59 22.74 -38.66
CA ALA A 3 23.26 22.95 -37.26
C ALA A 3 21.95 22.20 -36.96
N ALA A 4 22.01 21.29 -36.00
CA ALA A 4 20.92 20.44 -35.56
C ALA A 4 20.08 21.14 -34.49
N ALA A 5 18.76 21.02 -34.57
CA ALA A 5 17.85 21.26 -33.45
C ALA A 5 16.67 20.26 -33.55
N LEU A 6 16.56 19.46 -32.49
CA LEU A 6 15.61 18.36 -32.32
C LEU A 6 14.17 18.89 -32.19
N LEU A 7 13.27 18.45 -33.07
CA LEU A 7 11.82 18.60 -32.92
C LEU A 7 11.22 17.24 -32.53
N THR A 8 10.97 17.07 -31.25
CA THR A 8 10.22 15.94 -30.68
C THR A 8 8.73 16.11 -30.98
N ALA A 9 8.19 15.23 -31.83
CA ALA A 9 6.75 15.12 -32.06
C ALA A 9 6.09 14.36 -30.89
N THR A 10 5.42 15.08 -30.00
CA THR A 10 4.56 14.50 -28.97
C THR A 10 3.25 14.04 -29.60
N LYS A 11 3.10 12.72 -29.72
CA LYS A 11 1.88 12.02 -30.13
C LYS A 11 0.81 12.27 -29.07
N LEU A 12 -0.23 13.03 -29.40
CA LEU A 12 -1.49 13.10 -28.66
C LEU A 12 -2.16 11.71 -28.74
N SER A 13 -1.80 10.84 -27.80
CA SER A 13 -2.58 9.64 -27.49
C SER A 13 -3.81 10.12 -26.75
N LEU A 14 -4.97 10.00 -27.40
CA LEU A 14 -6.26 10.07 -26.72
C LEU A 14 -6.24 9.04 -25.58
N CYS A 15 -6.06 9.50 -24.35
CA CYS A 15 -6.43 8.76 -23.16
C CYS A 15 -7.95 8.66 -23.16
N SER A 16 -8.49 7.68 -23.89
CA SER A 16 -9.82 7.18 -23.61
C SER A 16 -9.76 6.59 -22.20
N SER A 17 -10.38 7.33 -21.31
CA SER A 17 -10.72 7.03 -19.93
C SER A 17 -10.67 5.54 -19.57
N SER A 18 -9.74 5.19 -18.66
CA SER A 18 -9.78 3.96 -17.87
C SER A 18 -11.05 3.84 -16.98
N ALA A 19 -12.01 4.76 -17.11
CA ALA A 19 -13.32 4.66 -16.47
C ALA A 19 -14.26 3.69 -17.20
N ASP A 20 -14.10 3.43 -18.50
CA ASP A 20 -15.10 2.62 -19.23
C ASP A 20 -14.97 1.11 -19.00
N VAL A 21 -13.82 0.62 -18.52
CA VAL A 21 -13.66 -0.78 -18.09
C VAL A 21 -14.08 -0.97 -16.61
N MET A 22 -14.23 0.11 -15.85
CA MET A 22 -14.63 0.07 -14.44
C MET A 22 -16.15 0.14 -14.21
N ILE A 23 -16.95 0.20 -15.27
CA ILE A 23 -18.42 0.37 -15.17
C ILE A 23 -19.17 -0.98 -15.02
N ALA A 24 -18.57 -2.12 -15.37
CA ALA A 24 -19.29 -3.39 -15.42
C ALA A 24 -19.54 -4.10 -14.08
N HIS A 25 -18.92 -3.68 -12.96
CA HIS A 25 -19.15 -4.29 -11.65
C HIS A 25 -19.96 -3.43 -10.66
N ARG A 26 -20.46 -2.27 -11.11
CA ARG A 26 -21.47 -1.50 -10.35
C ARG A 26 -22.85 -2.15 -10.52
N ARG A 27 -23.14 -3.15 -9.67
CA ARG A 27 -24.43 -3.39 -8.96
C ARG A 27 -24.73 -4.89 -8.80
N SER A 28 -24.72 -5.34 -7.56
CA SER A 28 -25.97 -5.74 -6.88
C SER A 28 -25.65 -6.02 -5.41
N MET A 29 -25.67 -4.95 -4.59
CA MET A 29 -25.82 -5.10 -3.15
C MET A 29 -27.32 -5.02 -2.88
N SER A 30 -27.92 -6.15 -2.52
CA SER A 30 -29.39 -6.34 -2.49
C SER A 30 -30.10 -5.66 -1.33
N SER A 31 -29.40 -4.89 -0.48
CA SER A 31 -29.98 -4.19 0.67
C SER A 31 -29.88 -2.67 0.53
N PRO A 32 -30.96 -1.91 0.79
CA PRO A 32 -30.88 -0.46 0.87
C PRO A 32 -30.04 -0.08 2.09
N ARG A 33 -28.87 0.52 1.86
CA ARG A 33 -27.99 1.03 2.91
C ARG A 33 -28.01 2.55 2.93
N LEU A 34 -28.04 3.12 4.12
CA LEU A 34 -27.91 4.56 4.36
C LEU A 34 -26.42 4.92 4.48
N GLY A 35 -25.95 5.89 3.68
CA GLY A 35 -24.59 6.43 3.74
C GLY A 35 -23.72 6.18 2.50
N VAL A 36 -22.49 6.71 2.55
CA VAL A 36 -21.50 6.62 1.46
C VAL A 36 -20.75 5.29 1.51
N VAL A 37 -20.78 4.52 0.41
CA VAL A 37 -20.00 3.28 0.28
C VAL A 37 -18.53 3.62 0.06
N ARG A 38 -17.64 3.12 0.93
CA ARG A 38 -16.19 3.29 0.83
C ARG A 38 -15.58 2.13 0.06
N ASP A 39 -14.48 2.36 -0.67
CA ASP A 39 -13.81 1.31 -1.46
C ASP A 39 -13.33 0.13 -0.61
N SER A 40 -12.95 0.39 0.64
CA SER A 40 -12.56 -0.65 1.60
C SER A 40 -13.68 -1.65 1.91
N MET A 41 -14.94 -1.28 1.71
CA MET A 41 -16.09 -2.17 1.89
C MET A 41 -16.22 -3.22 0.77
N LEU A 42 -15.58 -3.00 -0.38
CA LEU A 42 -15.57 -3.93 -1.52
C LEU A 42 -14.39 -4.91 -1.45
N ILE A 43 -13.36 -4.57 -0.67
CA ILE A 43 -12.12 -5.36 -0.54
C ILE A 43 -12.14 -6.19 0.75
N ASN A 44 -12.71 -5.66 1.84
CA ASN A 44 -12.69 -6.35 3.12
C ASN A 44 -13.75 -7.47 3.18
N PRO A 45 -13.35 -8.75 3.25
CA PRO A 45 -14.29 -9.88 3.23
C PRO A 45 -15.24 -9.90 4.43
N ARG A 46 -14.93 -9.20 5.52
CA ARG A 46 -15.80 -9.12 6.70
C ARG A 46 -16.98 -8.16 6.53
N LEU A 47 -16.88 -7.23 5.58
CA LEU A 47 -17.89 -6.20 5.32
C LEU A 47 -18.80 -6.55 4.13
N ILE A 48 -18.37 -7.51 3.32
CA ILE A 48 -19.09 -8.00 2.15
C ILE A 48 -20.18 -8.96 2.60
N GLN A 49 -21.42 -8.74 2.13
CA GLN A 49 -22.53 -9.66 2.35
C GLN A 49 -22.74 -10.51 1.11
N ALA A 50 -23.04 -11.79 1.32
CA ALA A 50 -23.38 -12.71 0.23
C ALA A 50 -24.75 -12.32 -0.35
N PRO A 51 -24.88 -12.14 -1.68
CA PRO A 51 -26.18 -12.02 -2.30
C PRO A 51 -26.93 -13.34 -2.19
N LEU A 52 -28.26 -13.27 -1.99
CA LEU A 52 -29.10 -14.46 -1.89
C LEU A 52 -28.96 -15.32 -3.16
N GLY A 53 -28.71 -16.61 -2.99
CA GLY A 53 -28.55 -17.57 -4.10
C GLY A 53 -27.19 -17.54 -4.80
N LYS A 54 -26.20 -16.78 -4.32
CA LYS A 54 -24.84 -16.75 -4.85
C LYS A 54 -23.80 -17.00 -3.75
N SER A 55 -22.63 -17.49 -4.13
CA SER A 55 -21.51 -17.61 -3.21
C SER A 55 -20.98 -16.23 -2.80
N MET A 56 -20.46 -16.14 -1.57
CA MET A 56 -19.89 -14.91 -1.04
C MET A 56 -18.61 -14.53 -1.79
N SER A 57 -18.52 -13.30 -2.29
CA SER A 57 -17.29 -12.78 -2.88
C SER A 57 -16.28 -12.40 -1.78
N ARG A 58 -14.98 -12.63 -2.04
CA ARG A 58 -13.90 -12.34 -1.07
C ARG A 58 -13.19 -11.00 -1.30
N GLY A 59 -13.73 -10.14 -2.16
CA GLY A 59 -13.10 -8.86 -2.52
C GLY A 59 -11.77 -9.01 -3.27
N LEU A 60 -11.49 -10.18 -3.85
CA LEU A 60 -10.29 -10.47 -4.63
C LEU A 60 -10.57 -10.30 -6.11
N SER A 61 -9.63 -9.69 -6.84
CA SER A 61 -9.66 -9.65 -8.30
C SER A 61 -9.23 -11.01 -8.84
N LEU A 62 -10.17 -11.74 -9.42
CA LEU A 62 -9.91 -13.01 -10.06
C LEU A 62 -9.53 -12.79 -11.53
N PRO A 63 -8.54 -13.51 -12.08
CA PRO A 63 -8.28 -13.50 -13.50
C PRO A 63 -9.53 -13.93 -14.29
N GLY A 64 -9.66 -13.38 -15.50
CA GLY A 64 -10.86 -13.44 -16.33
C GLY A 64 -11.29 -14.87 -16.72
N PRO A 65 -12.41 -15.02 -17.45
CA PRO A 65 -13.01 -16.32 -17.74
C PRO A 65 -12.10 -17.26 -18.54
N ASP A 66 -11.10 -16.74 -19.23
CA ASP A 66 -10.13 -17.51 -20.02
C ASP A 66 -9.03 -18.16 -19.16
N PHE A 67 -8.99 -17.88 -17.86
CA PHE A 67 -8.00 -18.43 -16.95
C PHE A 67 -8.47 -19.75 -16.31
N THR A 68 -7.76 -20.83 -16.63
CA THR A 68 -7.96 -22.14 -16.00
C THR A 68 -7.20 -22.21 -14.68
N TYR A 69 -7.93 -22.32 -13.56
CA TYR A 69 -7.35 -22.53 -12.25
C TYR A 69 -6.87 -23.98 -12.07
N GLY A 70 -5.82 -24.17 -11.29
CA GLY A 70 -5.25 -25.49 -10.97
C GLY A 70 -3.82 -25.65 -11.48
N THR A 71 -3.26 -26.83 -11.25
CA THR A 71 -1.92 -27.20 -11.73
C THR A 71 -2.03 -27.96 -13.04
N THR A 72 -1.44 -27.44 -14.12
CA THR A 72 -1.34 -28.19 -15.37
C THR A 72 -0.19 -29.19 -15.28
N SER A 73 -0.41 -30.44 -15.70
CA SER A 73 0.66 -31.46 -15.81
C SER A 73 1.61 -31.19 -17.00
N SER A 74 1.37 -30.11 -17.76
CA SER A 74 2.14 -29.72 -18.94
C SER A 74 3.57 -29.27 -18.65
N SER A 75 4.04 -29.36 -17.40
CA SER A 75 5.45 -29.14 -17.04
C SER A 75 6.39 -30.21 -17.61
N ILE A 76 5.87 -31.33 -18.10
CA ILE A 76 6.66 -32.34 -18.81
C ILE A 76 6.54 -32.02 -20.32
N ARG A 77 7.25 -30.98 -20.75
CA ARG A 77 7.48 -30.67 -22.19
C ARG A 77 8.67 -31.48 -22.74
N GLY A 78 8.98 -32.61 -22.11
CA GLY A 78 10.12 -33.48 -22.42
C GLY A 78 10.13 -34.59 -21.38
N GLY A 79 10.22 -35.83 -21.83
CA GLY A 79 10.01 -37.03 -21.01
C GLY A 79 8.91 -37.96 -21.51
N GLY A 80 8.65 -37.99 -22.82
CA GLY A 80 7.87 -39.08 -23.40
C GLY A 80 8.65 -40.40 -23.32
N MET A 81 7.96 -41.54 -23.29
CA MET A 81 8.60 -42.86 -23.17
C MET A 81 9.65 -43.10 -24.28
N ALA A 82 9.40 -42.57 -25.49
CA ALA A 82 10.35 -42.62 -26.60
C ALA A 82 11.68 -41.92 -26.30
N GLU A 83 11.66 -40.81 -25.56
CA GLU A 83 12.85 -40.04 -25.16
C GLU A 83 13.64 -40.79 -24.08
N VAL A 84 12.94 -41.43 -23.14
CA VAL A 84 13.53 -42.28 -22.10
C VAL A 84 14.17 -43.54 -22.67
N LEU A 85 13.54 -44.18 -23.66
CA LEU A 85 14.06 -45.39 -24.29
C LEU A 85 15.22 -45.11 -25.27
N SER A 86 15.24 -43.92 -25.89
CA SER A 86 16.27 -43.56 -26.87
C SER A 86 17.53 -42.91 -26.26
N SER A 87 17.47 -42.36 -25.03
CA SER A 87 18.60 -41.67 -24.41
C SER A 87 19.15 -42.41 -23.16
N TRP A 88 20.04 -43.39 -23.35
CA TRP A 88 20.77 -44.00 -22.23
C TRP A 88 21.90 -43.11 -21.68
N LYS A 89 22.21 -41.99 -22.33
CA LYS A 89 23.24 -41.05 -21.89
C LYS A 89 22.66 -39.66 -21.68
N VAL A 90 22.68 -39.27 -20.40
CA VAL A 90 22.71 -37.89 -19.89
C VAL A 90 21.46 -37.09 -20.23
N GLN A 91 20.47 -37.11 -19.33
CA GLN A 91 19.82 -35.84 -19.05
C GLN A 91 20.88 -34.91 -18.47
N PRO A 92 21.11 -33.71 -19.03
CA PRO A 92 21.79 -32.68 -18.26
C PRO A 92 20.96 -32.52 -16.99
N SER A 93 21.59 -32.74 -15.84
CA SER A 93 20.96 -32.44 -14.56
C SER A 93 20.41 -31.03 -14.67
N ARG A 94 19.20 -30.81 -14.17
CA ARG A 94 18.54 -29.50 -14.17
C ARG A 94 19.35 -28.58 -13.25
N GLU A 95 20.43 -27.99 -13.78
CA GLU A 95 21.40 -27.24 -12.98
C GLU A 95 20.94 -25.78 -12.74
N ASP A 96 19.96 -25.27 -13.51
CA ASP A 96 19.77 -23.82 -13.63
C ASP A 96 18.43 -23.25 -13.13
N SER A 97 17.68 -23.89 -12.22
CA SER A 97 16.41 -23.27 -11.76
C SER A 97 16.00 -23.47 -10.30
N ALA A 98 16.89 -23.92 -9.41
CA ALA A 98 16.58 -23.96 -7.98
C ALA A 98 17.63 -23.19 -7.15
N PRO A 99 17.24 -22.17 -6.36
CA PRO A 99 18.15 -21.41 -5.52
C PRO A 99 18.59 -22.15 -4.24
N HIS A 100 18.21 -23.43 -4.08
CA HIS A 100 18.60 -24.28 -2.96
C HIS A 100 19.11 -25.62 -3.46
N ARG A 101 20.34 -25.63 -3.99
CA ARG A 101 21.08 -26.87 -4.23
C ARG A 101 21.67 -27.30 -2.89
N THR A 102 21.14 -28.37 -2.31
CA THR A 102 21.90 -29.20 -1.38
C THR A 102 23.12 -29.68 -2.16
N LEU A 103 24.28 -29.13 -1.81
CA LEU A 103 25.55 -29.47 -2.44
C LEU A 103 25.84 -30.94 -2.17
N VAL A 104 25.50 -31.81 -3.12
CA VAL A 104 25.97 -33.19 -3.12
C VAL A 104 27.51 -33.10 -3.16
N PRO A 105 28.23 -33.52 -2.11
CA PRO A 105 29.67 -33.37 -2.10
C PRO A 105 30.29 -34.17 -3.24
N HIS A 106 31.23 -33.58 -3.97
CA HIS A 106 31.99 -34.30 -5.00
C HIS A 106 32.88 -35.35 -4.34
N PHE A 107 32.38 -36.59 -4.21
CA PHE A 107 33.04 -37.69 -3.50
C PHE A 107 34.47 -37.98 -3.99
N VAL A 108 34.75 -37.78 -5.28
CA VAL A 108 36.10 -37.96 -5.84
C VAL A 108 37.09 -36.98 -5.24
N SER A 109 36.73 -35.69 -5.19
CA SER A 109 37.58 -34.65 -4.57
C SER A 109 37.74 -34.86 -3.07
N LEU A 110 36.65 -35.23 -2.39
CA LEU A 110 36.63 -35.45 -0.96
C LEU A 110 37.51 -36.66 -0.58
N ASN A 111 37.39 -37.77 -1.31
CA ASN A 111 38.23 -38.94 -1.08
C ASN A 111 39.70 -38.67 -1.39
N ARG A 112 39.99 -37.89 -2.44
CA ARG A 112 41.36 -37.46 -2.76
C ARG A 112 41.96 -36.65 -1.61
N ASP A 113 41.20 -35.73 -1.03
CA ASP A 113 41.66 -34.90 0.08
C ASP A 113 41.78 -35.72 1.38
N ALA A 114 40.90 -36.70 1.59
CA ALA A 114 40.99 -37.62 2.72
C ALA A 114 42.29 -38.44 2.70
N VAL A 115 42.67 -38.95 1.51
CA VAL A 115 43.94 -39.66 1.34
C VAL A 115 45.13 -38.74 1.60
N LYS A 116 45.07 -37.47 1.14
CA LYS A 116 46.10 -36.46 1.45
C LYS A 116 46.21 -36.15 2.94
N SER A 117 45.10 -36.22 3.67
CA SER A 117 45.08 -36.04 5.13
C SER A 117 45.45 -37.31 5.91
N GLY A 118 45.87 -38.38 5.23
CA GLY A 118 46.27 -39.64 5.88
C GLY A 118 45.11 -40.52 6.34
N VAL A 119 43.88 -40.26 5.87
CA VAL A 119 42.71 -41.09 6.18
C VAL A 119 42.70 -42.29 5.24
N VAL A 120 43.00 -43.48 5.79
CA VAL A 120 43.13 -44.72 5.01
C VAL A 120 42.04 -45.74 5.40
N THR A 121 41.44 -45.60 6.59
CA THR A 121 40.41 -46.53 7.06
C THR A 121 39.01 -46.12 6.59
N SER A 122 38.17 -47.08 6.23
CA SER A 122 36.77 -46.84 5.78
C SER A 122 35.94 -46.06 6.82
N LYS A 123 36.10 -46.37 8.12
CA LYS A 123 35.41 -45.68 9.22
C LYS A 123 35.82 -44.21 9.31
N GLU A 124 37.11 -43.94 9.21
CA GLU A 124 37.67 -42.58 9.22
C GLU A 124 37.22 -41.80 7.98
N LEU A 125 37.16 -42.44 6.81
CA LEU A 125 36.66 -41.82 5.58
C LEU A 125 35.19 -41.42 5.69
N SER A 126 34.37 -42.25 6.35
CA SER A 126 32.97 -41.93 6.65
C SER A 126 32.84 -40.72 7.58
N GLN A 127 33.65 -40.67 8.65
CA GLN A 127 33.69 -39.52 9.57
C GLN A 127 34.20 -38.25 8.87
N TYR A 128 35.23 -38.37 8.04
CA TYR A 128 35.79 -37.28 7.26
C TYR A 128 34.75 -36.70 6.28
N ARG A 129 33.91 -37.55 5.67
CA ARG A 129 32.77 -37.13 4.84
C ARG A 129 31.73 -36.36 5.64
N ALA A 130 31.36 -36.84 6.84
CA ALA A 130 30.38 -36.19 7.69
C ALA A 130 30.83 -34.78 8.11
N GLN A 131 32.07 -34.66 8.63
CA GLN A 131 32.64 -33.38 9.07
C GLN A 131 32.75 -32.36 7.92
N ARG A 132 33.18 -32.80 6.73
CA ARG A 132 33.32 -31.93 5.55
C ARG A 132 31.96 -31.52 4.99
N ALA A 133 30.96 -32.41 5.02
CA ALA A 133 29.60 -32.12 4.57
C ALA A 133 28.91 -31.07 5.45
N GLU A 134 29.09 -31.15 6.77
CA GLU A 134 28.61 -30.14 7.73
C GLU A 134 29.25 -28.76 7.48
N ALA A 135 30.56 -28.73 7.23
CA ALA A 135 31.28 -27.49 6.91
C ALA A 135 30.79 -26.83 5.60
N MET A 136 30.50 -27.63 4.57
CA MET A 136 29.96 -27.14 3.29
C MET A 136 28.52 -26.61 3.44
N SER A 137 27.69 -27.25 4.27
CA SER A 137 26.33 -26.78 4.57
C SER A 137 26.33 -25.44 5.31
N GLN A 138 27.26 -25.24 6.26
CA GLN A 138 27.40 -23.97 7.00
C GLN A 138 27.99 -22.82 6.18
N SER A 139 28.79 -23.11 5.14
CA SER A 139 29.45 -22.09 4.31
C SER A 139 28.50 -21.44 3.29
N HIS A 140 27.45 -22.14 2.85
CA HIS A 140 26.51 -21.66 1.82
C HIS A 140 25.16 -21.19 2.37
N ALA A 141 24.88 -21.42 3.66
CA ALA A 141 23.86 -20.65 4.34
C ALA A 141 24.30 -19.17 4.32
N PRO A 142 23.52 -18.23 3.75
CA PRO A 142 23.84 -16.83 3.88
C PRO A 142 23.95 -16.56 5.37
N ARG A 143 25.17 -16.22 5.83
CA ARG A 143 25.39 -15.74 7.18
C ARG A 143 24.54 -14.49 7.33
N LYS A 144 23.30 -14.67 7.77
CA LYS A 144 22.57 -13.58 8.39
C LYS A 144 23.49 -13.13 9.51
N LYS A 145 23.99 -11.91 9.41
CA LYS A 145 24.60 -11.17 10.52
C LYS A 145 23.50 -10.89 11.54
N ASP A 146 22.92 -11.95 12.07
CA ASP A 146 22.03 -11.88 13.21
C ASP A 146 22.96 -12.18 14.38
N THR A 147 23.29 -11.09 15.08
CA THR A 147 23.52 -10.99 16.53
C THR A 147 23.97 -12.27 17.27
N LEU A 148 24.89 -12.09 18.21
CA LEU A 148 25.48 -13.07 19.14
C LEU A 148 24.52 -14.09 19.84
N ALA A 149 23.22 -14.10 19.54
CA ALA A 149 22.20 -14.99 20.05
C ALA A 149 22.04 -16.34 19.32
N SER A 150 22.63 -16.57 18.14
CA SER A 150 22.42 -17.83 17.38
C SER A 150 23.38 -18.97 17.78
N ARG A 151 24.48 -18.65 18.48
CA ARG A 151 25.33 -19.65 19.14
C ARG A 151 24.90 -19.83 20.60
N ARG A 152 23.62 -20.08 20.85
CA ARG A 152 23.25 -20.62 22.16
C ARG A 152 23.62 -22.09 22.14
N LEU A 153 24.59 -22.43 23.00
CA LEU A 153 24.85 -23.78 23.45
C LEU A 153 23.49 -24.47 23.65
N VAL A 154 23.26 -25.57 22.93
CA VAL A 154 22.08 -26.41 23.13
C VAL A 154 22.24 -27.02 24.50
N VAL A 155 21.74 -26.32 25.51
CA VAL A 155 21.55 -26.87 26.86
C VAL A 155 20.48 -27.95 26.72
N PRO A 156 20.67 -29.17 27.27
CA PRO A 156 19.76 -30.31 27.04
C PRO A 156 18.30 -30.06 27.47
N ASP A 157 18.06 -29.02 28.26
CA ASP A 157 16.77 -28.69 28.87
C ASP A 157 16.17 -27.40 28.29
N ILE A 158 15.99 -27.36 26.96
CA ILE A 158 15.24 -26.29 26.30
C ILE A 158 13.95 -26.82 25.69
N THR A 159 12.85 -26.15 25.97
CA THR A 159 11.58 -26.40 25.26
C THR A 159 11.56 -25.56 23.99
N PHE A 160 11.46 -26.22 22.84
CA PHE A 160 11.27 -25.54 21.56
C PHE A 160 9.85 -25.00 21.46
N GLY A 161 9.71 -23.74 21.05
CA GLY A 161 8.42 -23.10 20.88
C GLY A 161 8.48 -21.60 21.12
N VAL A 162 7.39 -20.91 20.79
CA VAL A 162 7.19 -19.52 21.19
C VAL A 162 6.58 -19.54 22.59
N PRO A 163 7.23 -18.95 23.60
CA PRO A 163 6.63 -18.88 24.93
C PRO A 163 5.31 -18.11 24.86
N ASN A 164 4.34 -18.50 25.70
CA ASN A 164 3.10 -17.76 25.79
C ASN A 164 3.38 -16.30 26.14
N ARG A 165 2.69 -15.40 25.44
CA ARG A 165 2.71 -13.98 25.79
C ARG A 165 2.28 -13.85 27.25
N PRO A 166 3.02 -13.09 28.08
CA PRO A 166 2.62 -12.88 29.47
C PRO A 166 1.21 -12.29 29.51
N SER A 167 0.37 -12.81 30.40
CA SER A 167 -0.97 -12.27 30.63
C SER A 167 -0.87 -10.81 31.04
N THR A 168 -1.80 -9.99 30.57
CA THR A 168 -1.97 -8.63 31.07
C THR A 168 -2.19 -8.68 32.58
N PRO A 169 -1.39 -7.98 33.41
CA PRO A 169 -1.57 -8.02 34.87
C PRO A 169 -2.97 -7.51 35.23
N LEU A 170 -3.70 -8.29 36.02
CA LEU A 170 -5.08 -7.99 36.42
C LEU A 170 -5.18 -6.66 37.16
N GLU A 171 -4.18 -6.35 37.98
CA GLU A 171 -4.08 -5.10 38.72
C GLU A 171 -4.18 -3.86 37.81
N ASP A 172 -3.43 -3.83 36.71
CA ASP A 172 -3.46 -2.70 35.76
C ASP A 172 -4.82 -2.53 35.08
N LEU A 173 -5.57 -3.64 34.92
CA LEU A 173 -6.92 -3.62 34.37
C LEU A 173 -7.91 -3.07 35.38
N LEU A 174 -7.86 -3.54 36.63
CA LEU A 174 -8.75 -3.09 37.72
C LEU A 174 -8.48 -1.63 38.10
N SER A 175 -7.22 -1.20 38.08
CA SER A 175 -6.83 0.18 38.37
C SER A 175 -6.96 1.13 37.17
N HIS A 176 -7.49 0.64 36.03
CA HIS A 176 -7.67 1.39 34.78
C HIS A 176 -6.41 2.12 34.28
N GLN A 177 -5.22 1.57 34.57
CA GLN A 177 -3.95 2.21 34.23
C GLN A 177 -3.77 2.40 32.73
N TYR A 178 -4.24 1.46 31.92
CA TYR A 178 -4.17 1.57 30.46
C TYR A 178 -4.94 2.77 29.92
N GLY A 179 -6.11 3.07 30.51
CA GLY A 179 -6.89 4.26 30.15
C GLY A 179 -6.16 5.55 30.51
N ARG A 180 -5.56 5.60 31.71
CA ARG A 180 -4.74 6.74 32.15
C ARG A 180 -3.53 6.96 31.25
N ARG A 181 -2.74 5.91 30.98
CA ARG A 181 -1.58 5.97 30.07
C ARG A 181 -1.97 6.44 28.67
N TRP A 182 -3.13 6.03 28.17
CA TRP A 182 -3.63 6.48 26.87
C TRP A 182 -3.97 7.98 26.88
N LEU A 183 -4.66 8.46 27.91
CA LEU A 183 -4.97 9.89 28.08
C LEU A 183 -3.69 10.72 28.18
N ASP A 184 -2.73 10.30 28.99
CA ASP A 184 -1.43 10.96 29.14
C ASP A 184 -0.69 11.01 27.80
N GLN A 185 -0.77 9.94 27.02
CA GLN A 185 -0.19 9.91 25.69
C GLN A 185 -0.89 10.88 24.73
N GLN A 186 -2.22 11.00 24.78
CA GLN A 186 -2.94 11.99 23.96
C GLN A 186 -2.59 13.43 24.35
N LEU A 187 -2.53 13.71 25.66
CA LEU A 187 -2.15 15.02 26.18
C LEU A 187 -0.71 15.38 25.76
N SER A 188 0.22 14.43 25.88
CA SER A 188 1.61 14.60 25.46
C SER A 188 1.73 14.86 23.96
N ARG A 189 0.96 14.14 23.12
CA ARG A 189 0.92 14.37 21.67
C ARG A 189 0.37 15.75 21.32
N SER A 190 -0.70 16.17 21.99
CA SER A 190 -1.29 17.50 21.81
C SER A 190 -0.29 18.60 22.19
N GLN A 191 0.35 18.48 23.36
CA GLN A 191 1.37 19.43 23.81
C GLN A 191 2.56 19.49 22.85
N ASN A 192 3.05 18.35 22.37
CA ASN A 192 4.13 18.31 21.38
C ASN A 192 3.73 18.97 20.06
N CYS A 193 2.48 18.79 19.61
CA CYS A 193 1.95 19.46 18.42
C CYS A 193 1.92 20.99 18.61
N ILE A 194 1.43 21.46 19.75
CA ILE A 194 1.39 22.90 20.10
C ILE A 194 2.81 23.47 20.17
N GLN A 195 3.75 22.77 20.82
CA GLN A 195 5.14 23.20 20.91
C GLN A 195 5.81 23.26 19.52
N GLN A 196 5.55 22.29 18.64
CA GLN A 196 6.04 22.33 17.25
C GLN A 196 5.44 23.50 16.48
N GLN A 197 4.13 23.77 16.60
CA GLN A 197 3.50 24.92 15.98
C GLN A 197 4.07 26.24 16.50
N GLN A 198 4.31 26.37 17.80
CA GLN A 198 4.95 27.55 18.40
C GLN A 198 6.40 27.73 17.92
N LYS A 199 7.18 26.64 17.76
CA LYS A 199 8.51 26.69 17.16
C LYS A 199 8.47 27.16 15.70
N LEU A 200 7.49 26.69 14.92
CA LEU A 200 7.28 27.14 13.54
C LEU A 200 6.83 28.62 13.48
N GLN A 201 5.98 29.09 14.38
CA GLN A 201 5.57 30.51 14.43
C GLN A 201 6.70 31.45 14.87
N ARG A 202 7.68 30.96 15.64
CA ARG A 202 8.89 31.72 15.97
C ARG A 202 9.79 31.96 14.75
N ILE A 203 9.70 31.11 13.72
CA ILE A 203 10.26 31.39 12.39
C ILE A 203 9.28 32.33 11.68
N LYS A 204 9.24 33.60 12.11
CA LYS A 204 8.56 34.65 11.35
C LYS A 204 9.33 34.84 10.04
N SER A 205 8.89 34.17 8.98
CA SER A 205 9.35 34.45 7.63
C SER A 205 9.16 35.94 7.36
N LYS A 206 10.23 36.66 7.01
CA LYS A 206 10.13 38.06 6.61
C LYS A 206 9.18 38.12 5.41
N ASP A 207 8.19 39.02 5.49
CA ASP A 207 7.25 39.21 4.39
C ASP A 207 8.01 39.77 3.18
N ASN A 208 7.94 39.05 2.06
CA ASN A 208 8.49 39.52 0.79
C ASN A 208 7.47 40.45 0.12
N ARG A 209 7.91 41.29 -0.83
CA ARG A 209 7.03 42.24 -1.55
C ARG A 209 5.77 41.56 -2.13
N THR A 210 5.89 40.31 -2.57
CA THR A 210 4.78 39.50 -3.07
C THR A 210 3.78 39.04 -1.99
N SER A 211 4.22 38.73 -0.76
CA SER A 211 3.30 38.37 0.33
C SER A 211 2.53 39.59 0.84
N LEU A 212 3.19 40.75 0.91
CA LEU A 212 2.56 42.05 1.19
C LEU A 212 1.47 42.38 0.17
N LEU A 213 1.77 42.26 -1.14
CA LEU A 213 0.79 42.51 -2.20
C LEU A 213 -0.39 41.51 -2.20
N ARG A 214 -0.17 40.27 -1.75
CA ARG A 214 -1.27 39.30 -1.59
C ARG A 214 -2.18 39.62 -0.40
N ARG A 215 -1.64 40.20 0.68
CA ARG A 215 -2.41 40.63 1.86
C ARG A 215 -3.16 41.94 1.61
N SER A 216 -2.61 42.84 0.80
CA SER A 216 -3.21 44.14 0.47
C SER A 216 -4.33 44.05 -0.57
N LYS A 217 -4.92 42.88 -0.81
CA LYS A 217 -6.10 42.79 -1.67
C LYS A 217 -7.24 43.57 -1.00
N PRO A 218 -7.85 44.57 -1.67
CA PRO A 218 -9.01 45.24 -1.11
C PRO A 218 -10.09 44.18 -0.85
N LEU A 219 -10.77 44.29 0.29
CA LEU A 219 -11.91 43.44 0.59
C LEU A 219 -12.87 43.51 -0.60
N PRO A 220 -13.40 42.37 -1.10
CA PRO A 220 -14.36 42.40 -2.19
C PRO A 220 -15.51 43.29 -1.76
N VAL A 221 -15.66 44.43 -2.43
CA VAL A 221 -16.79 45.33 -2.24
C VAL A 221 -18.02 44.46 -2.45
N THR A 222 -18.76 44.21 -1.36
CA THR A 222 -20.00 43.43 -1.44
C THR A 222 -21.00 44.32 -2.15
N GLN A 223 -21.02 44.26 -3.47
CA GLN A 223 -21.95 45.03 -4.27
C GLN A 223 -23.34 44.48 -3.96
N THR A 224 -24.12 45.26 -3.21
CA THR A 224 -25.53 44.95 -3.01
C THR A 224 -26.18 44.95 -4.39
N PRO A 225 -26.94 43.90 -4.76
CA PRO A 225 -27.63 43.87 -6.03
C PRO A 225 -28.52 45.10 -6.15
N PHE A 226 -28.57 45.69 -7.35
CA PHE A 226 -29.34 46.90 -7.61
C PHE A 226 -30.80 46.70 -7.20
N LYS A 227 -31.31 47.58 -6.34
CA LYS A 227 -32.70 47.63 -5.92
C LYS A 227 -33.28 48.99 -6.29
N LEU A 228 -34.46 49.00 -6.92
CA LEU A 228 -35.19 50.23 -7.16
C LEU A 228 -35.65 50.84 -5.82
N PRO A 229 -35.63 52.18 -5.65
CA PRO A 229 -36.00 52.83 -4.39
C PRO A 229 -37.40 52.46 -3.88
N ARG A 230 -38.36 52.25 -4.79
CA ARG A 230 -39.73 51.84 -4.43
C ARG A 230 -39.80 50.45 -3.78
N PHE A 231 -38.80 49.60 -4.02
CA PHE A 231 -38.70 48.25 -3.45
C PHE A 231 -37.67 48.16 -2.32
N ALA A 232 -37.15 49.28 -1.82
CA ALA A 232 -36.21 49.28 -0.70
C ALA A 232 -36.87 48.82 0.61
N GLN A 233 -38.13 49.21 0.82
CA GLN A 233 -38.90 48.89 2.03
C GLN A 233 -39.71 47.58 1.92
N VAL A 234 -39.80 46.98 0.73
CA VAL A 234 -40.58 45.77 0.51
C VAL A 234 -39.69 44.55 0.68
N GLY A 235 -40.06 43.67 1.62
CA GLY A 235 -39.38 42.40 1.86
C GLY A 235 -39.57 41.38 0.73
N PRO A 236 -38.78 40.29 0.69
CA PRO A 236 -38.99 39.22 -0.27
C PRO A 236 -40.37 38.58 -0.06
N ALA A 237 -41.14 38.46 -1.14
CA ALA A 237 -42.48 37.86 -1.09
C ALA A 237 -42.45 36.34 -0.86
N LEU A 238 -41.33 35.70 -1.21
CA LEU A 238 -41.13 34.26 -1.11
C LEU A 238 -39.78 33.96 -0.48
N ASP A 239 -39.77 33.03 0.47
CA ASP A 239 -38.56 32.41 0.99
C ASP A 239 -38.47 30.98 0.47
N THR A 240 -37.57 30.76 -0.49
CA THR A 240 -37.38 29.43 -1.10
C THR A 240 -36.39 28.57 -0.33
N PHE A 241 -35.76 29.10 0.72
CA PHE A 241 -34.81 28.34 1.54
C PHE A 241 -35.53 27.58 2.65
N ARG A 242 -35.07 26.34 2.88
CA ARG A 242 -35.61 25.48 3.94
C ARG A 242 -35.29 25.99 5.35
N ASP A 243 -34.08 26.54 5.53
CA ASP A 243 -33.56 27.05 6.80
C ASP A 243 -32.74 28.35 6.59
N GLN A 244 -32.65 29.18 7.62
CA GLN A 244 -31.82 30.40 7.60
C GLN A 244 -30.33 30.08 7.38
N GLU A 245 -29.85 28.96 7.91
CA GLU A 245 -28.48 28.49 7.67
C GLU A 245 -28.26 28.06 6.21
N ALA A 246 -29.26 27.41 5.61
CA ALA A 246 -29.22 27.03 4.20
C ALA A 246 -29.16 28.26 3.29
N ARG A 247 -29.91 29.31 3.64
CA ARG A 247 -29.83 30.62 2.98
C ARG A 247 -28.42 31.22 3.06
N GLN A 248 -27.85 31.32 4.26
CA GLN A 248 -26.49 31.87 4.41
C GLN A 248 -25.46 31.05 3.64
N ARG A 249 -25.59 29.72 3.66
CA ARG A 249 -24.72 28.80 2.92
C ARG A 249 -24.81 29.04 1.42
N ALA A 250 -26.02 29.16 0.88
CA ALA A 250 -26.23 29.44 -0.54
C ALA A 250 -25.61 30.78 -0.96
N PHE A 251 -25.80 31.85 -0.17
CA PHE A 251 -25.18 33.15 -0.45
C PHE A 251 -23.65 33.09 -0.39
N LYS A 252 -23.07 32.39 0.60
CA LYS A 252 -21.62 32.18 0.68
C LYS A 252 -21.09 31.42 -0.54
N THR A 253 -21.77 30.35 -0.95
CA THR A 253 -21.40 29.58 -2.14
C THR A 253 -21.48 30.45 -3.40
N HIS A 254 -22.54 31.25 -3.53
CA HIS A 254 -22.68 32.18 -4.65
C HIS A 254 -21.55 33.22 -4.68
N GLN A 255 -21.18 33.81 -3.53
CA GLN A 255 -20.06 34.77 -3.44
C GLN A 255 -18.70 34.14 -3.78
N SER A 256 -18.49 32.87 -3.46
CA SER A 256 -17.26 32.17 -3.87
C SER A 256 -17.26 31.84 -5.37
N ASP A 257 -18.42 31.48 -5.92
CA ASP A 257 -18.59 31.09 -7.32
C ASP A 257 -18.64 32.29 -8.28
N SER A 258 -19.09 33.45 -7.78
CA SER A 258 -19.19 34.70 -8.55
C SER A 258 -17.84 35.18 -9.08
N VAL A 259 -16.72 34.79 -8.44
CA VAL A 259 -15.35 35.15 -8.87
C VAL A 259 -15.00 34.54 -10.23
N SER A 260 -15.55 33.36 -10.54
CA SER A 260 -15.31 32.66 -11.82
C SER A 260 -16.31 33.00 -12.92
N ARG A 261 -17.30 33.86 -12.64
CA ARG A 261 -18.38 34.22 -13.57
C ARG A 261 -18.17 35.62 -14.13
N ARG A 262 -18.53 35.81 -15.40
CA ARG A 262 -18.52 37.14 -16.02
C ARG A 262 -19.64 38.02 -15.46
N GLY A 263 -19.41 39.33 -15.38
CA GLY A 263 -20.39 40.33 -14.96
C GLY A 263 -20.14 40.91 -13.56
N VAL A 264 -20.61 42.13 -13.35
CA VAL A 264 -20.33 42.96 -12.16
C VAL A 264 -20.79 42.32 -10.85
N GLN A 265 -21.82 41.47 -10.90
CA GLN A 265 -22.36 40.74 -9.75
C GLN A 265 -22.11 39.21 -9.82
N GLY A 266 -21.30 38.75 -10.78
CA GLY A 266 -21.02 37.32 -10.99
C GLY A 266 -22.26 36.46 -11.29
N LEU A 267 -23.26 37.05 -11.95
CA LEU A 267 -24.48 36.37 -12.41
C LEU A 267 -24.38 35.85 -13.85
N GLY A 268 -23.28 36.11 -14.56
CA GLY A 268 -23.07 35.66 -15.93
C GLY A 268 -22.54 34.24 -16.04
N THR A 269 -22.11 33.89 -17.26
CA THR A 269 -21.52 32.59 -17.59
C THR A 269 -20.07 32.50 -17.10
N TYR A 270 -19.58 31.27 -16.92
CA TYR A 270 -18.17 31.03 -16.59
C TYR A 270 -17.28 31.55 -17.72
N SER A 271 -16.17 32.20 -17.36
CA SER A 271 -15.13 32.54 -18.33
C SER A 271 -14.43 31.25 -18.78
N LEU A 272 -14.69 30.82 -20.02
CA LEU A 272 -13.89 29.82 -20.74
C LEU A 272 -12.73 30.56 -21.41
N ASP A 273 -11.77 31.03 -20.62
CA ASP A 273 -10.50 31.56 -21.12
C ASP A 273 -9.37 30.56 -20.84
#